data_AF-A0A353P8Q9-F1
#
_entry.id   AF-A0A353P8Q9-F1
#
_cell.length_a   1.000
_cell.length_b   1.000
_cell.length_c   1.000
_cell.angle_alpha   90.00
_cell.angle_beta   90.00
_cell.angle_gamma   90.00
#
_symmetry.space_group_name_H-M   'P 1'
#
loop_
_entity.id
_entity.type
_entity.pdbx_description
1 polymer ?
#
loop_
_entity_poly.entity_id
_entity_poly.type
_entity_poly.pdbx_seq_one_letter_code
_entity_poly.pdbx_strand_id
1 'polypeptide(L)' 'MSTMDRRRFLKLAGTSAAAASLLPQVLREALAIPAATRSGTIMDVEHVVILMQENRSF' A
#
# COMPACT_ATOMS: atom_id res chain seq x y z
N MET A 1 0.63 -29.11 -7.24
CA MET A 1 -0.59 -28.66 -7.95
C MET A 1 -0.82 -27.20 -7.62
N SER A 2 -0.97 -26.35 -8.63
CA SER A 2 -0.98 -24.87 -8.54
C SER A 2 -2.01 -24.36 -7.53
N THR A 3 -1.54 -23.80 -6.42
CA THR A 3 -2.37 -23.23 -5.33
C THR A 3 -3.11 -21.94 -5.70
N MET A 4 -2.85 -21.39 -6.90
CA MET A 4 -3.55 -20.23 -7.44
C MET A 4 -4.17 -20.54 -8.82
N ASP A 5 -5.49 -20.67 -8.86
CA ASP A 5 -6.26 -20.67 -10.10
C ASP A 5 -6.52 -19.25 -10.61
N ARG A 6 -6.58 -19.06 -11.94
CA ARG A 6 -6.84 -17.76 -12.57
C ARG A 6 -8.07 -17.05 -12.00
N ARG A 7 -9.15 -17.78 -11.73
CA ARG A 7 -10.37 -17.24 -11.13
C ARG A 7 -10.13 -16.69 -9.73
N ARG A 8 -9.30 -17.36 -8.93
CA ARG A 8 -8.95 -16.93 -7.57
C ARG A 8 -8.04 -15.70 -7.61
N PHE A 9 -7.09 -15.66 -8.54
CA PHE A 9 -6.26 -14.49 -8.80
C PHE A 9 -7.09 -13.27 -9.21
N LEU A 10 -7.99 -13.42 -10.19
CA LEU A 10 -8.85 -12.32 -10.66
C LEU A 10 -9.79 -11.80 -9.56
N LYS A 11 -10.33 -12.69 -8.73
CA LYS A 11 -11.11 -12.28 -7.55
C LYS A 11 -10.26 -11.46 -6.58
N LEU A 12 -9.05 -11.92 -6.28
CA LEU A 12 -8.13 -11.21 -5.38
C LEU A 12 -7.73 -9.83 -5.94
N ALA A 13 -7.37 -9.77 -7.22
CA ALA A 13 -7.02 -8.53 -7.91
C ALA A 13 -8.21 -7.55 -7.98
N GLY A 14 -9.42 -8.04 -8.21
CA GLY A 14 -10.64 -7.21 -8.18
C GLY A 14 -10.91 -6.64 -6.80
N THR A 15 -10.73 -7.45 -5.74
CA THR A 15 -10.90 -6.98 -4.35
C THR A 15 -9.86 -5.96 -3.94
N SER A 16 -8.60 -6.12 -4.36
CA SER A 16 -7.55 -5.15 -4.04
C SER A 16 -7.70 -3.83 -4.78
N ALA A 17 -8.12 -3.86 -6.05
CA ALA A 17 -8.42 -2.65 -6.82
C ALA A 17 -9.59 -1.86 -6.21
N ALA A 18 -10.64 -2.55 -5.76
CA ALA A 18 -11.77 -1.92 -5.07
C ALA A 18 -11.36 -1.37 -3.69
N ALA A 19 -10.45 -2.03 -2.96
CA ALA A 19 -9.94 -1.50 -1.70
C ALA A 19 -9.08 -0.23 -1.91
N ALA A 20 -8.32 -0.16 -3.01
CA ALA A 20 -7.52 1.02 -3.34
C ALA A 20 -8.36 2.26 -3.66
N SER A 21 -9.60 2.10 -4.16
CA SER A 21 -10.51 3.24 -4.42
C SER A 21 -11.10 3.84 -3.14
N LEU A 22 -11.14 3.07 -2.04
CA LEU A 22 -11.55 3.55 -0.71
C LEU A 22 -10.47 4.40 -0.03
N LEU A 23 -9.24 4.40 -0.55
CA LEU A 23 -8.18 5.27 -0.03
C LEU A 23 -8.53 6.75 -0.33
N PRO A 24 -8.31 7.65 0.65
CA PRO A 24 -8.30 9.09 0.43
C PRO A 24 -7.45 9.46 -0.79
N GLN A 25 -7.91 10.46 -1.56
CA GLN A 25 -7.26 10.89 -2.80
C GLN A 25 -5.76 11.17 -2.60
N VAL A 26 -5.40 11.84 -1.50
CA VAL A 26 -4.00 12.17 -1.15
C VAL A 26 -3.11 10.93 -0.99
N LEU A 27 -3.64 9.84 -0.41
CA LEU A 27 -2.88 8.60 -0.25
C LEU A 27 -2.72 7.88 -1.59
N ARG A 28 -3.74 7.95 -2.46
CA ARG A 28 -3.70 7.35 -3.79
C ARG A 28 -2.64 8.02 -4.68
N GLU A 29 -2.55 9.35 -4.61
CA GLU A 29 -1.52 10.13 -5.29
C GLU A 29 -0.13 9.81 -4.75
N ALA A 30 0.03 9.74 -3.42
CA ALA A 30 1.31 9.39 -2.80
C ALA A 30 1.82 8.00 -3.22
N LEU A 31 0.93 7.01 -3.33
CA LEU A 31 1.29 5.64 -3.77
C LEU A 31 1.65 5.54 -5.25
N ALA A 32 1.23 6.51 -6.08
CA ALA A 32 1.58 6.55 -7.50
C ALA A 32 3.00 7.10 -7.74
N ILE A 33 3.61 7.72 -6.72
CA ILE A 33 4.98 8.24 -6.79
C ILE A 33 5.95 7.05 -6.79
N PRO A 34 6.83 6.91 -7.80
CA PRO A 34 7.84 5.88 -7.79
C PRO A 34 8.77 6.06 -6.60
N ALA A 35 9.19 4.94 -6.00
CA ALA A 35 10.14 4.97 -4.89
C ALA A 35 11.45 5.65 -5.34
N ALA A 36 11.97 6.54 -4.48
CA ALA A 36 13.29 7.13 -4.69
C ALA A 36 14.37 6.09 -4.40
N THR A 37 14.79 5.37 -5.44
CA THR A 37 15.79 4.30 -5.33
C THR A 37 17.15 4.79 -5.83
N ARG A 38 18.17 4.62 -4.99
CA ARG A 38 19.57 4.94 -5.33
C ARG A 38 20.45 3.70 -5.22
N SER A 39 20.31 2.95 -4.12
CA SER A 39 21.01 1.68 -3.87
C SER A 39 20.08 0.47 -3.83
N GLY A 40 18.76 0.67 -3.69
CA GLY A 40 17.77 -0.40 -3.51
C GLY A 40 17.80 -1.02 -2.12
N THR A 41 18.45 -0.36 -1.15
CA THR A 41 18.52 -0.82 0.24
C THR A 41 17.72 0.11 1.16
N ILE A 42 17.51 -0.28 2.42
CA ILE A 42 16.85 0.57 3.43
C ILE A 42 17.57 1.91 3.64
N MET A 43 18.85 1.99 3.26
CA MET A 43 19.65 3.21 3.34
C MET A 43 19.18 4.33 2.40
N ASP A 44 18.28 4.02 1.45
CA ASP A 44 17.67 5.02 0.58
C ASP A 44 16.51 5.78 1.28
N VAL A 45 16.08 5.35 2.47
CA VAL A 45 15.01 6.02 3.23
C VAL A 45 15.56 7.21 4.00
N GLU A 46 15.12 8.42 3.62
CA GLU A 46 15.57 9.66 4.28
C GLU A 46 14.79 9.97 5.57
N HIS A 47 13.47 9.75 5.56
CA HIS A 47 12.59 10.14 6.67
C HIS A 47 11.47 9.11 6.89
N VAL A 48 11.17 8.81 8.15
CA VAL A 48 10.03 7.98 8.56
C VAL A 48 9.10 8.82 9.44
N VAL A 49 7.85 9.00 9.00
CA VAL A 49 6.82 9.69 9.78
C VAL A 49 5.94 8.66 10.47
N ILE A 50 5.93 8.65 11.79
CA ILE A 50 5.07 7.78 12.61
C ILE A 50 3.97 8.65 13.20
N LEU A 51 2.74 8.44 12.74
CA LEU A 51 1.55 9.09 13.30
C LEU A 51 1.05 8.25 14.48
N MET A 52 0.94 8.87 15.67
CA MET A 52 0.29 8.23 16.80
C MET A 52 -1.18 8.65 16.83
N GLN A 53 -2.08 7.67 17.00
CA GLN A 53 -3.47 7.97 17.30
C GLN A 53 -3.56 8.42 18.75
N GLU A 54 -4.26 9.52 19.00
CA GLU A 54 -4.57 9.92 20.37
C GLU A 54 -5.45 8.85 20.99
N ASN A 55 -5.01 8.31 22.12
CA ASN A 55 -5.78 7.35 22.89
C ASN A 55 -6.90 8.12 23.61
N ARG A 56 -7.99 8.42 22.92
CA ARG A 56 -9.16 9.06 23.54
C ARG A 56 -9.97 7.98 24.23
N SER A 57 -9.96 7.98 25.56
CA SER A 57 -10.85 7.13 26.36
C SER A 57 -12.30 7.38 25.95
N PHE A 58 -13.04 6.27 25.85
CA PHE A 58 -14.45 6.22 25.46
C PHE A 58 -15.36 6.88 26.52
#